data_AF-U1QX97-F1
#
_entry.id   AF-U1QX97-F1
#
_cell.length_a   1.000
_cell.length_b   1.000
_cell.length_c   1.000
_cell.angle_alpha   90.00
_cell.angle_beta   90.00
_cell.angle_gamma   90.00
#
_symmetry.space_group_name_H-M   'P 1'
#
loop_
_entity.id
_entity.type
_entity.pdbx_description
1 polymer ?
#
loop_
_entity_poly.entity_id
_entity_poly.type
_entity_poly.pdbx_seq_one_letter_code
_entity_poly.pdbx_strand_id
1 'polypeptide(L)'
;RIERAASSPGALGRDLEDMDRIHQAEADIAATRQALERRPYEARSAAALTQARWMAEELRVSMFAQTLGTPNKVSMKRLLGVLAGAR
;
A
#
# COMPACT_ATOMS: atom_id res chain seq x y z
N ARG A 1 -7.80 -20.11 17.08
CA ARG A 1 -6.47 -20.01 17.72
C ARG A 1 -5.75 -18.82 17.11
N ILE A 2 -5.77 -17.66 17.78
CA ILE A 2 -5.05 -16.44 17.38
C ILE A 2 -3.73 -16.44 18.16
N GLU A 3 -2.86 -17.38 17.84
CA GLU A 3 -1.50 -17.41 18.35
C GLU A 3 -0.62 -17.37 17.11
N ARG A 4 -0.01 -16.21 16.81
CA ARG A 4 1.32 -16.09 16.17
C ARG A 4 1.75 -14.69 15.71
N ALA A 5 1.03 -13.61 16.01
CA ALA A 5 1.56 -12.26 15.74
C ALA A 5 2.83 -11.93 16.57
N ALA A 6 3.07 -12.63 17.69
CA ALA A 6 4.23 -12.39 18.57
C ALA A 6 5.14 -13.62 18.70
N SER A 7 5.44 -14.31 17.59
CA SER A 7 6.28 -15.53 17.66
C SER A 7 7.74 -15.27 18.06
N SER A 8 8.21 -14.01 17.97
CA SER A 8 9.50 -13.54 18.51
C SER A 8 9.61 -12.00 18.45
N PRO A 9 10.49 -11.35 19.25
CA PRO A 9 10.74 -9.91 19.16
C PRO A 9 11.15 -9.43 17.76
N GLY A 10 11.87 -10.26 16.99
CA GLY A 10 12.26 -9.94 15.62
C GLY A 10 11.13 -10.05 14.58
N ALA A 11 10.07 -10.81 14.87
CA ALA A 11 8.86 -10.79 14.05
C ALA A 11 8.06 -9.50 14.29
N LEU A 12 7.90 -9.12 15.55
CA LEU A 12 7.23 -7.87 15.93
C LEU A 12 7.95 -6.63 15.36
N GLY A 13 9.27 -6.58 15.43
CA GLY A 13 10.05 -5.48 14.87
C GLY A 13 9.82 -5.30 13.36
N ARG A 14 9.80 -6.41 12.60
CA ARG A 14 9.50 -6.37 11.17
C ARG A 14 8.08 -5.92 10.88
N ASP A 15 7.10 -6.41 11.64
CA ASP A 15 5.70 -6.01 11.47
C ASP A 15 5.51 -4.51 11.72
N LEU A 16 6.21 -3.94 12.70
CA LEU A 16 6.20 -2.49 12.97
C LEU A 16 6.82 -1.68 11.82
N GLU A 17 7.96 -2.12 11.27
CA GLU A 17 8.57 -1.50 10.10
C GLU A 17 7.66 -1.58 8.87
N ASP A 18 7.02 -2.72 8.64
CA ASP A 18 6.10 -2.90 7.52
C ASP A 18 4.82 -2.05 7.70
N MET A 19 4.33 -1.89 8.92
CA MET A 19 3.22 -0.97 9.24
C MET A 19 3.58 0.48 8.94
N ASP A 20 4.77 0.94 9.35
CA ASP A 20 5.25 2.30 9.07
C ASP A 20 5.33 2.56 7.55
N ARG A 21 5.88 1.60 6.81
CA ARG A 21 5.95 1.66 5.34
C ARG A 21 4.57 1.76 4.68
N ILE A 22 3.58 1.00 5.17
CA ILE A 22 2.21 1.08 4.67
C ILE A 22 1.59 2.45 4.96
N HIS A 23 1.72 2.96 6.19
CA HIS A 23 1.17 4.27 6.54
C HIS A 23 1.78 5.39 5.69
N GLN A 24 3.09 5.33 5.42
CA GLN A 24 3.74 6.29 4.53
C GLN A 24 3.17 6.23 3.11
N ALA A 25 2.95 5.03 2.57
CA ALA A 25 2.36 4.88 1.24
C ALA A 25 0.91 5.38 1.17
N GLU A 26 0.10 5.14 2.20
CA GLU A 26 -1.27 5.66 2.33
C GLU A 26 -1.28 7.20 2.39
N ALA A 27 -0.34 7.80 3.12
CA ALA A 27 -0.15 9.25 3.18
C ALA A 27 0.22 9.85 1.81
N ASP A 28 1.14 9.21 1.09
CA ASP A 28 1.55 9.64 -0.26
C ASP A 28 0.39 9.56 -1.27
N ILE A 29 -0.43 8.52 -1.18
CA ILE A 29 -1.66 8.37 -1.98
C ILE A 29 -2.65 9.51 -1.66
N ALA A 30 -2.84 9.82 -0.38
CA ALA A 30 -3.73 10.90 0.05
C ALA A 30 -3.24 12.27 -0.45
N ALA A 31 -1.93 12.54 -0.34
CA ALA A 31 -1.33 13.76 -0.85
C ALA A 31 -1.49 13.89 -2.38
N THR A 32 -1.28 12.80 -3.11
CA THR A 32 -1.42 12.78 -4.57
C THR A 32 -2.86 13.04 -5.00
N ARG A 33 -3.84 12.44 -4.32
CA ARG A 33 -5.27 12.72 -4.52
C ARG A 33 -5.59 14.21 -4.32
N GLN A 34 -5.13 14.79 -3.21
CA GLN A 34 -5.36 16.20 -2.92
C GLN A 34 -4.70 17.13 -3.95
N ALA A 35 -3.57 16.73 -4.53
CA ALA A 35 -2.93 17.47 -5.62
C ALA A 35 -3.75 17.39 -6.92
N LEU A 36 -4.29 16.22 -7.25
CA LEU A 36 -5.11 16.02 -8.44
C LEU A 36 -6.46 16.74 -8.38
N GLU A 37 -7.07 16.85 -7.20
CA GLU A 37 -8.34 17.60 -7.01
C GLU A 37 -8.24 19.08 -7.40
N ARG A 38 -7.02 19.65 -7.41
CA ARG A 38 -6.78 21.05 -7.78
C ARG A 38 -6.55 21.26 -9.29
N ARG A 39 -6.53 20.17 -10.07
CA ARG A 39 -6.21 20.18 -11.50
C ARG A 39 -7.44 19.77 -12.32
N PRO A 40 -7.51 20.13 -13.61
CA PRO A 40 -8.47 19.54 -14.52
C PRO A 40 -8.38 18.01 -14.51
N TYR A 41 -9.52 17.33 -14.63
CA TYR A 41 -9.57 15.88 -14.58
C TYR A 41 -8.73 15.25 -15.69
N GLU A 42 -7.87 14.31 -15.31
CA GLU A 42 -7.05 13.52 -16.22
C GLU A 42 -7.28 12.03 -15.96
N ALA A 43 -7.84 11.33 -16.97
CA ALA A 43 -8.25 9.93 -16.82
C ALA A 43 -7.08 9.00 -16.48
N ARG A 44 -5.89 9.26 -17.02
CA ARG A 44 -4.68 8.46 -16.76
C ARG A 44 -4.26 8.58 -15.29
N SER A 45 -4.20 9.80 -14.77
CA SER A 45 -3.81 10.06 -13.39
C SER A 45 -4.85 9.51 -12.40
N ALA A 46 -6.14 9.63 -12.72
CA ALA A 46 -7.23 9.05 -11.93
C ALA A 46 -7.16 7.50 -11.90
N ALA A 47 -6.86 6.86 -13.04
CA ALA A 47 -6.69 5.42 -13.12
C ALA A 47 -5.46 4.95 -12.32
N ALA A 48 -4.34 5.65 -12.44
CA ALA A 48 -3.11 5.35 -11.70
C ALA A 48 -3.30 5.52 -10.18
N LEU A 49 -4.00 6.58 -9.73
CA LEU A 49 -4.34 6.77 -8.32
C LEU A 49 -5.24 5.65 -7.79
N THR A 50 -6.25 5.24 -8.58
CA THR A 50 -7.15 4.13 -8.22
C THR A 50 -6.38 2.82 -8.11
N GLN A 51 -5.48 2.56 -9.05
CA GLN A 51 -4.61 1.38 -9.02
C GLN A 51 -3.67 1.39 -7.81
N ALA A 52 -3.07 2.54 -7.48
CA ALA A 52 -2.21 2.67 -6.30
C ALA A 52 -2.98 2.36 -5.00
N ARG A 53 -4.22 2.84 -4.87
CA ARG A 53 -5.09 2.51 -3.72
C ARG A 53 -5.32 1.00 -3.58
N TRP A 54 -5.71 0.33 -4.66
CA TRP A 54 -5.89 -1.13 -4.63
C TRP A 54 -4.60 -1.87 -4.28
N MET A 55 -3.47 -1.42 -4.82
CA MET A 55 -2.17 -2.03 -4.53
C MET A 55 -1.73 -1.87 -3.07
N ALA A 56 -2.07 -0.75 -2.41
CA ALA A 56 -1.80 -0.58 -0.99
C ALA A 56 -2.55 -1.62 -0.13
N GLU A 57 -3.82 -1.88 -0.45
CA GLU A 57 -4.62 -2.89 0.26
C GLU A 57 -4.09 -4.30 0.03
N GLU A 58 -3.78 -4.67 -1.21
CA GLU A 58 -3.19 -5.97 -1.53
C GLU A 58 -1.82 -6.18 -0.87
N LEU A 59 -1.02 -5.11 -0.73
CA LEU A 59 0.24 -5.14 -0.02
C LEU A 59 0.04 -5.37 1.48
N ARG A 60 -0.95 -4.71 2.11
CA ARG A 60 -1.33 -4.95 3.52
C ARG A 60 -1.74 -6.40 3.75
N VAL A 61 -2.59 -6.95 2.88
CA VAL A 61 -3.02 -8.36 2.97
C VAL A 61 -1.81 -9.29 2.82
N SER A 62 -0.91 -9.00 1.87
CA SER A 62 0.32 -9.78 1.66
C SER A 62 1.25 -9.78 2.88
N MET A 63 1.34 -8.66 3.60
CA MET A 63 2.23 -8.51 4.76
C MET A 63 1.63 -9.14 6.02
N PHE A 64 0.36 -8.81 6.34
CA PHE A 64 -0.24 -9.13 7.64
C PHE A 64 -1.24 -10.29 7.62
N ALA A 65 -1.79 -10.64 6.46
CA ALA A 65 -2.85 -11.63 6.31
C ALA A 65 -2.46 -12.75 5.33
N GLN A 66 -1.23 -13.24 5.46
CA GLN A 66 -0.62 -14.23 4.56
C GLN A 66 -1.44 -15.52 4.41
N THR A 67 -2.26 -15.88 5.42
CA THR A 67 -3.13 -17.07 5.38
C THR A 67 -4.33 -16.93 4.45
N LEU A 68 -4.73 -15.70 4.09
CA LEU A 68 -5.84 -15.45 3.15
C LEU A 68 -5.41 -15.64 1.70
N GLY A 69 -4.11 -15.52 1.42
CA GLY A 69 -3.56 -15.52 0.05
C GLY A 69 -3.91 -14.24 -0.71
N THR A 70 -3.10 -13.89 -1.72
CA THR A 70 -3.38 -12.78 -2.64
C THR A 70 -3.34 -13.29 -4.07
N PRO A 71 -4.31 -12.93 -4.93
CA PRO A 71 -4.30 -13.33 -6.33
C PRO A 71 -3.10 -12.74 -7.10
N ASN A 72 -2.53 -11.62 -6.65
CA ASN A 72 -1.33 -11.02 -7.23
C ASN A 72 -0.34 -10.58 -6.14
N LYS A 73 0.95 -10.91 -6.29
CA LYS A 73 1.99 -10.39 -5.41
C LYS A 73 2.22 -8.90 -5.71
N VAL A 74 1.83 -8.04 -4.79
CA VAL A 74 2.14 -6.61 -4.82
C VAL A 74 3.40 -6.33 -4.01
N SER A 75 4.23 -5.41 -4.47
CA SER A 75 5.41 -4.91 -3.75
C SER A 75 5.33 -3.41 -3.59
N MET A 76 5.96 -2.89 -2.52
CA MET A 76 6.07 -1.45 -2.28
C MET A 76 6.67 -0.71 -3.49
N LYS A 77 7.72 -1.26 -4.11
CA LYS A 77 8.33 -0.70 -5.32
C LYS A 77 7.32 -0.51 -6.46
N ARG A 78 6.45 -1.50 -6.68
CA ARG A 78 5.44 -1.43 -7.75
C ARG A 78 4.37 -0.39 -7.41
N LEU A 79 3.96 -0.31 -6.14
CA LEU A 79 3.02 0.70 -5.65
C LEU A 79 3.53 2.12 -5.91
N LEU A 80 4.78 2.40 -5.50
CA LEU A 80 5.40 3.71 -5.70
C LEU A 80 5.56 4.06 -7.19
N GLY A 81 5.87 3.08 -8.04
CA GLY A 81 5.95 3.29 -9.49
C GLY A 81 4.61 3.68 -10.12
N VAL A 82 3.52 3.04 -9.71
CA VAL A 82 2.16 3.40 -10.17
C VAL A 82 1.77 4.78 -9.64
N LEU A 83 2.04 5.06 -8.35
CA LEU A 83 1.73 6.34 -7.74
C LEU A 83 2.50 7.50 -8.38
N ALA A 84 3.76 7.28 -8.76
CA ALA A 84 4.56 8.26 -9.51
C ALA A 84 3.93 8.60 -10.87
N GLY A 85 3.25 7.66 -11.51
CA GLY A 85 2.50 7.90 -12.75
C GLY A 85 1.19 8.65 -12.56
N ALA A 86 0.74 8.87 -11.33
CA ALA A 86 -0.46 9.65 -11.00
C ALA A 86 -0.18 11.11 -10.65
N ARG A 87 1.09 11.49 -10.42
CA ARG A 87 1.51 12.87 -10.10
C ARG A 87 1.69 13.68 -11.37
#